data_AF-A0A2P4NYR9-F1
#
_entry.id   AF-A0A2P4NYR9-F1
#
_cell.length_a   1.000
_cell.length_b   1.000
_cell.length_c   1.000
_cell.angle_alpha   90.00
_cell.angle_beta   90.00
_cell.angle_gamma   90.00
#
_symmetry.space_group_name_H-M   'P 1'
#
loop_
_entity.id
_entity.type
_entity.pdbx_description
1 polymer ?
#
loop_
_entity_poly.entity_id
_entity_poly.type
_entity_poly.pdbx_seq_one_letter_code
_entity_poly.pdbx_strand_id
1 'polypeptide(L)'
;MSTELFSKLLSQNYIELLKDNEYYDNTIEVGEDPNVKIFRAHMNILCYRSPYLRRTLASNKKNVNDVLSHIKLPNISPDIFRIILRYIYGGILSLNGQETSDILKILIAAEVL
;
A
#
# COMPACT_ATOMS: atom_id res chain seq x y z
N MET A 1 20.07 13.09 -14.53
CA MET A 1 20.86 12.48 -13.43
C MET A 1 20.05 12.25 -12.16
N SER A 2 19.49 13.27 -11.49
CA SER A 2 18.74 13.09 -10.22
C SER A 2 17.44 12.28 -10.37
N THR A 3 16.68 12.53 -11.43
CA THR A 3 15.44 11.79 -11.75
C THR A 3 15.71 10.32 -12.11
N GLU A 4 16.84 10.04 -12.75
CA GLU A 4 17.26 8.68 -13.07
C GLU A 4 17.72 7.92 -11.82
N LEU A 5 18.47 8.57 -10.91
CA LEU A 5 18.88 7.95 -9.64
C LEU A 5 17.65 7.55 -8.81
N PHE A 6 16.67 8.45 -8.70
CA PHE A 6 15.43 8.19 -7.97
C PHE A 6 14.60 7.07 -8.60
N SER A 7 14.37 7.14 -9.91
CA SER A 7 13.49 6.19 -10.62
C SER A 7 14.14 4.83 -10.87
N LYS A 8 15.44 4.77 -11.19
CA LYS A 8 16.15 3.52 -11.54
C LYS A 8 16.70 2.77 -10.33
N LEU A 9 17.03 3.45 -9.23
CA LEU A 9 17.62 2.78 -8.08
C LEU A 9 16.62 2.71 -6.93
N LEU A 10 16.31 3.85 -6.31
CA LEU A 10 15.55 3.87 -5.07
C LEU A 10 14.11 3.34 -5.24
N SER A 11 13.38 3.87 -6.23
CA SER A 11 11.99 3.46 -6.50
C SER A 11 11.92 1.96 -6.85
N GLN A 12 12.83 1.48 -7.69
CA GLN A 12 12.85 0.07 -8.10
C GLN A 12 13.17 -0.86 -6.93
N ASN A 13 14.13 -0.51 -6.07
CA ASN A 13 14.47 -1.35 -4.91
C ASN A 13 13.30 -1.50 -3.93
N TYR A 14 12.51 -0.43 -3.67
CA TYR A 14 11.31 -0.57 -2.86
C TYR A 14 10.21 -1.37 -3.54
N ILE A 15 10.06 -1.25 -4.86
CA ILE A 15 9.10 -2.07 -5.61
C ILE A 15 9.50 -3.55 -5.60
N GLU A 16 10.79 -3.86 -5.64
CA GLU A 16 11.33 -5.21 -5.48
C GLU A 16 11.03 -5.74 -4.08
N LEU A 17 11.28 -4.94 -3.03
CA LEU A 17 10.92 -5.25 -1.64
C LEU A 17 9.41 -5.50 -1.45
N LEU A 18 8.55 -4.85 -2.24
CA LEU A 18 7.11 -5.12 -2.20
C LEU A 18 6.75 -6.47 -2.86
N LYS A 19 7.55 -6.92 -3.84
CA LYS A 19 7.26 -8.10 -4.65
C LYS A 19 7.85 -9.40 -4.09
N ASP A 20 9.03 -9.33 -3.48
CA ASP A 20 9.72 -10.50 -2.92
C ASP A 20 8.91 -11.16 -1.78
N ASN A 21 8.01 -10.39 -1.16
CA ASN A 21 7.12 -10.83 -0.11
C ASN A 21 7.87 -11.31 1.15
N GLU A 22 9.08 -10.78 1.35
CA GLU A 22 9.95 -11.04 2.50
C GLU A 22 9.86 -9.88 3.51
N TYR A 23 10.35 -10.11 4.73
CA TYR A 23 10.48 -9.10 5.81
C TYR A 23 9.23 -8.27 6.17
N TYR A 24 8.05 -8.67 5.71
CA TYR A 24 6.80 -8.01 6.04
C TYR A 24 6.44 -8.22 7.51
N ASP A 25 5.95 -7.16 8.14
CA ASP A 25 5.52 -7.11 9.55
C ASP A 25 4.03 -6.73 9.68
N ASN A 26 3.34 -6.63 8.53
CA ASN A 26 1.92 -6.30 8.45
C ASN A 26 1.22 -7.05 7.30
N THR A 27 -0.07 -7.34 7.50
CA THR A 27 -1.01 -7.78 6.47
C THR A 27 -2.17 -6.81 6.33
N ILE A 28 -2.65 -6.61 5.11
CA ILE A 28 -3.77 -5.73 4.79
C ILE A 28 -4.78 -6.54 3.98
N GLU A 29 -5.92 -6.81 4.59
CA GLU A 29 -7.08 -7.41 3.95
C GLU A 29 -7.90 -6.31 3.26
N VAL A 30 -8.14 -6.44 1.96
CA VAL A 30 -8.74 -5.41 1.12
C VAL A 30 -9.89 -5.99 0.32
N GLY A 31 -10.97 -5.22 0.20
CA GLY A 31 -12.19 -5.60 -0.49
C GLY A 31 -13.22 -6.25 0.42
N GLU A 32 -14.36 -6.59 -0.18
CA GLU A 32 -15.48 -7.27 0.47
C GLU A 32 -15.75 -8.61 -0.23
N ASP A 33 -16.33 -9.56 0.51
CA ASP A 33 -16.67 -10.89 -0.01
C ASP A 33 -17.54 -10.78 -1.28
N PRO A 34 -17.23 -11.54 -2.36
CA PRO A 34 -16.21 -12.59 -2.47
C PRO A 34 -14.82 -12.11 -2.95
N ASN A 35 -14.64 -10.81 -3.16
CA ASN A 35 -13.46 -10.22 -3.81
C ASN A 35 -12.45 -9.66 -2.79
N VAL A 36 -12.09 -10.46 -1.80
CA VAL A 36 -11.09 -10.10 -0.79
C VAL A 36 -9.69 -10.53 -1.24
N LYS A 37 -8.69 -9.66 -1.06
CA LYS A 37 -7.27 -10.03 -1.20
C LYS A 37 -6.46 -9.57 0.00
N ILE A 38 -5.45 -10.36 0.35
CA ILE A 38 -4.49 -10.04 1.42
C ILE A 38 -3.19 -9.56 0.79
N PHE A 39 -2.76 -8.38 1.21
CA PHE A 39 -1.48 -7.78 0.85
C PHE A 39 -0.53 -7.86 2.04
N ARG A 40 0.72 -8.23 1.79
CA ARG A 40 1.79 -8.18 2.78
C ARG A 40 2.60 -6.91 2.55
N ALA A 41 2.93 -6.22 3.63
CA ALA A 41 3.57 -4.92 3.55
C ALA A 41 4.39 -4.60 4.81
N HIS A 42 5.11 -3.49 4.75
CA HIS A 42 6.11 -3.10 5.72
C HIS A 42 5.66 -1.84 6.47
N MET A 43 5.52 -1.92 7.79
CA MET A 43 4.97 -0.86 8.62
C MET A 43 5.79 0.43 8.52
N ASN A 44 7.12 0.33 8.47
CA ASN A 44 8.00 1.49 8.35
C ASN A 44 7.73 2.30 7.07
N ILE A 45 7.48 1.65 5.93
CA ILE A 45 7.16 2.34 4.68
C ILE A 45 5.76 2.92 4.78
N LEU A 46 4.76 2.11 5.14
CA LEU A 46 3.36 2.56 5.21
C LEU A 46 3.19 3.75 6.16
N CYS A 47 3.79 3.70 7.36
CA CYS A 47 3.66 4.75 8.37
C CYS A 47 4.23 6.09 7.90
N TYR A 48 5.29 6.10 7.09
CA TYR A 48 5.91 7.36 6.65
C TYR A 48 5.37 7.88 5.32
N ARG A 49 4.56 7.08 4.64
CA ARG A 49 3.96 7.43 3.35
C ARG A 49 2.47 7.72 3.45
N SER A 50 1.80 7.29 4.53
CA SER A 50 0.38 7.48 4.78
C SER A 50 0.11 7.83 6.25
N PRO A 51 -0.39 9.05 6.55
CA PRO A 51 -0.82 9.42 7.88
C PRO A 51 -1.98 8.57 8.43
N TYR A 52 -2.89 8.12 7.55
CA TYR A 52 -3.99 7.23 7.95
C TYR A 52 -3.45 5.87 8.40
N LEU A 53 -2.66 5.20 7.57
CA LEU A 53 -2.07 3.90 7.91
C LEU A 53 -1.17 3.99 9.13
N ARG A 54 -0.43 5.10 9.32
CA ARG A 54 0.31 5.35 10.57
C ARG A 54 -0.59 5.29 11.80
N ARG A 55 -1.72 6.01 11.79
CA ARG A 55 -2.65 6.04 12.93
C ARG A 55 -3.30 4.68 13.17
N THR A 56 -3.69 4.00 12.10
CA THR A 56 -4.30 2.66 12.15
C THR A 56 -3.33 1.64 12.74
N LEU A 57 -2.09 1.60 12.24
CA LEU A 57 -1.04 0.70 12.73
C LEU A 57 -0.61 1.00 14.18
N ALA A 58 -0.52 2.28 14.56
CA ALA A 58 -0.20 2.66 15.92
C ALA A 58 -1.29 2.25 16.93
N SER A 59 -2.56 2.26 16.50
CA SER A 59 -3.69 1.80 17.32
C SER A 59 -3.65 0.28 17.51
N ASN A 60 -3.28 -0.47 16.46
CA ASN A 60 -3.16 -1.93 16.52
C ASN A 60 -2.00 -2.40 17.41
N LYS A 61 -0.87 -1.68 17.42
CA LYS A 61 0.29 -1.99 18.29
C LYS A 61 -0.03 -2.00 19.79
N LYS A 62 -1.06 -1.26 20.24
CA LYS A 62 -1.46 -1.25 21.65
C LYS A 62 -2.18 -2.52 22.09
N ASN A 63 -2.66 -3.32 21.15
CA ASN A 63 -3.60 -4.40 21.43
C ASN A 63 -2.99 -5.81 21.35
N VAL A 64 -1.76 -5.98 20.83
CA VAL A 64 -1.26 -7.31 20.52
C VAL A 64 0.22 -7.48 20.88
N ASN A 65 0.47 -8.41 21.80
CA ASN A 65 1.78 -8.97 22.07
C ASN A 65 2.18 -9.85 20.87
N ASP A 66 3.15 -9.39 20.08
CA ASP A 66 3.96 -10.17 19.13
C ASP A 66 3.28 -10.80 17.89
N VAL A 67 1.98 -10.63 17.68
CA VAL A 67 1.32 -11.10 16.45
C VAL A 67 1.41 -10.02 15.37
N LEU A 68 1.77 -10.46 14.16
CA LEU A 68 1.80 -9.69 12.92
C LEU A 68 0.60 -8.72 12.83
N SER A 69 0.87 -7.44 12.57
CA SER A 69 -0.19 -6.44 12.49
C SER A 69 -1.15 -6.73 11.32
N HIS A 70 -2.44 -6.43 11.51
CA HIS A 70 -3.48 -6.72 10.53
C HIS A 70 -4.43 -5.52 10.36
N ILE A 71 -4.64 -5.09 9.12
CA ILE A 71 -5.52 -3.98 8.74
C ILE A 71 -6.62 -4.49 7.81
N LYS A 72 -7.84 -3.97 7.94
CA LYS A 72 -8.95 -4.25 7.02
C LYS A 72 -9.38 -2.98 6.29
N LEU A 73 -9.56 -3.08 4.97
CA LEU A 73 -9.99 -2.00 4.07
C LEU A 73 -11.10 -2.51 3.14
N PRO A 74 -12.35 -2.65 3.64
CA PRO A 74 -13.45 -3.21 2.86
C PRO A 74 -13.86 -2.32 1.68
N ASN A 75 -13.86 -1.00 1.87
CA ASN A 75 -14.36 -0.02 0.90
C ASN A 75 -13.44 0.23 -0.30
N ILE A 76 -12.34 -0.51 -0.44
CA ILE A 76 -11.36 -0.32 -1.52
C ILE A 76 -11.24 -1.62 -2.29
N SER A 77 -11.36 -1.55 -3.62
CA SER A 77 -11.12 -2.70 -4.48
C SER A 77 -9.64 -3.15 -4.40
N PRO A 78 -9.36 -4.46 -4.38
CA PRO A 78 -7.98 -4.95 -4.39
C PRO A 78 -7.14 -4.44 -5.56
N ASP A 79 -7.73 -4.22 -6.73
CA ASP A 79 -6.98 -3.74 -7.91
C ASP A 79 -6.58 -2.27 -7.76
N ILE A 80 -7.46 -1.45 -7.20
CA ILE A 80 -7.21 -0.05 -6.87
C ILE A 80 -6.14 0.05 -5.79
N PHE A 81 -6.28 -0.75 -4.72
CA PHE A 81 -5.30 -0.78 -3.64
C PHE A 81 -3.92 -1.23 -4.11
N ARG A 82 -3.83 -2.20 -5.04
CA ARG A 82 -2.54 -2.61 -5.63
C ARG A 82 -1.82 -1.43 -6.28
N ILE A 83 -2.53 -0.54 -6.97
CA ILE A 83 -1.94 0.64 -7.61
C ILE A 83 -1.45 1.63 -6.55
N ILE A 84 -2.26 1.89 -5.53
CA ILE A 84 -1.91 2.81 -4.43
C ILE A 84 -0.72 2.27 -3.62
N LEU A 85 -0.73 0.98 -3.27
CA LEU A 85 0.36 0.34 -2.55
C LEU A 85 1.67 0.44 -3.35
N ARG A 86 1.61 0.22 -4.66
CA ARG A 86 2.76 0.41 -5.54
C ARG A 86 3.26 1.86 -5.54
N TYR A 87 2.36 2.85 -5.53
CA TYR A 87 2.71 4.27 -5.39
C TYR A 87 3.34 4.59 -4.04
N ILE A 88 2.83 4.01 -2.95
CA ILE A 88 3.38 4.20 -1.60
C ILE A 88 4.86 3.79 -1.56
N TYR A 89 5.20 2.66 -2.17
CA TYR A 89 6.57 2.13 -2.24
C TYR A 89 7.44 2.83 -3.27
N GLY A 90 6.99 2.94 -4.52
CA GLY A 90 7.80 3.43 -5.62
C GLY A 90 7.76 4.95 -5.81
N GLY A 91 6.82 5.66 -5.20
CA GLY A 91 6.64 7.11 -5.36
C GLY A 91 6.15 7.57 -6.73
N ILE A 92 5.94 6.66 -7.68
CA ILE A 92 5.46 6.96 -9.04
C ILE A 92 4.08 6.33 -9.21
N LEU A 93 3.09 7.17 -9.47
CA LEU A 93 1.72 6.74 -9.75
C LEU A 93 1.60 6.46 -11.25
N SER A 94 1.35 5.19 -11.61
CA SER A 94 1.11 4.80 -13.00
C SER A 94 -0.38 4.63 -13.23
N LEU A 95 -0.96 5.53 -14.04
CA LEU A 95 -2.37 5.51 -14.46
C LEU A 95 -2.54 5.01 -15.90
N ASN A 96 -1.45 4.55 -16.52
CA ASN A 96 -1.46 4.12 -17.92
C ASN A 96 -2.39 2.91 -18.08
N GLY A 97 -3.31 2.99 -19.05
CA GLY A 97 -4.27 1.93 -19.34
C GLY A 97 -5.36 1.75 -18.27
N GLN A 98 -5.55 2.72 -17.37
CA GLN A 98 -6.68 2.73 -16.44
C GLN A 98 -7.86 3.47 -17.05
N GLU A 99 -9.07 2.93 -16.90
CA GLU A 99 -10.32 3.61 -17.25
C GLU A 99 -10.52 4.85 -16.37
N THR A 100 -11.21 5.88 -16.88
CA THR A 100 -11.45 7.12 -16.12
C THR A 100 -12.17 6.86 -14.79
N SER A 101 -13.08 5.89 -14.75
CA SER A 101 -13.79 5.49 -13.54
C SER A 101 -12.84 4.91 -12.48
N ASP A 102 -11.83 4.15 -12.89
CA ASP A 102 -10.82 3.58 -11.98
C ASP A 102 -9.83 4.65 -11.52
N ILE A 103 -9.47 5.61 -12.39
CA ILE A 103 -8.68 6.77 -11.98
C ILE A 103 -9.39 7.54 -10.86
N LEU A 104 -10.70 7.79 -10.99
CA LEU A 104 -11.47 8.45 -9.93
C LEU A 104 -11.47 7.64 -8.63
N LYS A 105 -11.67 6.32 -8.70
CA LYS A 105 -11.59 5.44 -7.52
C LYS A 105 -10.20 5.46 -6.87
N ILE A 106 -9.13 5.49 -7.66
CA ILE A 106 -7.75 5.62 -7.16
C ILE A 106 -7.59 6.92 -6.38
N LEU A 107 -8.06 8.04 -6.92
CA LEU A 107 -7.95 9.34 -6.27
C LEU A 107 -8.74 9.39 -4.95
N ILE A 108 -9.98 8.89 -4.94
CA ILE A 108 -10.81 8.81 -3.74
C ILE A 108 -10.13 7.94 -2.67
N ALA A 109 -9.61 6.79 -3.04
CA ALA A 109 -8.91 5.91 -2.09
C ALA A 109 -7.58 6.52 -1.60
N ALA A 110 -6.86 7.26 -2.44
CA ALA A 110 -5.62 7.95 -2.06
C ALA A 110 -5.84 9.16 -1.14
N GLU A 111 -7.01 9.80 -1.18
CA GLU A 111 -7.37 10.84 -0.22
C GLU A 111 -7.56 10.28 1.19
N VAL A 112 -8.07 9.05 1.29
CA VAL A 112 -8.33 8.36 2.57
C VAL A 112 -7.05 7.76 3.16
N LEU A 113 -6.20 7.15 2.31
CA LEU A 113 -5.00 6.40 2.70
C LEU A 113 -3.77 7.32 2.82
#